data_AF-A0ABD8B4B8-F1
#
_entry.id   AF-A0ABD8B4B8-F1
#
_cell.length_a   1.000
_cell.length_b   1.000
_cell.length_c   1.000
_cell.angle_alpha   90.00
_cell.angle_beta   90.00
_cell.angle_gamma   90.00
#
_symmetry.space_group_name_H-M   'P 1'
#
loop_
_entity.id
_entity.type
_entity.pdbx_description
1 polymer ?
#
loop_
_entity_poly.entity_id
_entity_poly.type
_entity_poly.pdbx_seq_one_letter_code
_entity_poly.pdbx_strand_id
1 'polypeptide(L)'
;MLNPKTAIFFLAFLPQFVHPESASSLVQFAVLGLIFSGLSAVYTSLLALAIRPLSRGVKGLSRLRRWEGKIIGTLFMGLGLNVALQQR
;
A
#
# COMPACT_ATOMS: atom_id res chain seq x y z
N MET A 1 -11.97 -9.44 -6.91
CA MET A 1 -12.47 -8.05 -7.03
C MET A 1 -11.25 -7.16 -7.25
N LEU A 2 -11.16 -6.48 -8.40
CA LEU A 2 -10.07 -5.54 -8.66
C LEU A 2 -10.22 -4.31 -7.76
N ASN A 3 -9.12 -3.67 -7.35
CA ASN A 3 -9.17 -2.48 -6.50
C ASN A 3 -9.41 -1.23 -7.38
N PRO A 4 -10.65 -0.71 -7.46
CA PRO A 4 -10.97 0.41 -8.35
C PRO A 4 -10.21 1.68 -7.94
N LYS A 5 -9.86 1.82 -6.65
CA LYS A 5 -9.09 2.97 -6.15
C LYS A 5 -7.70 3.02 -6.77
N THR A 6 -7.07 1.86 -6.92
CA THR A 6 -5.76 1.74 -7.58
C THR A 6 -5.87 2.08 -9.06
N ALA A 7 -6.90 1.58 -9.75
CA ALA A 7 -7.11 1.91 -11.16
C ALA A 7 -7.35 3.41 -11.39
N ILE A 8 -8.18 4.05 -10.55
CA ILE A 8 -8.44 5.50 -10.62
C ILE A 8 -7.16 6.31 -10.37
N PHE A 9 -6.32 5.91 -9.39
CA PHE A 9 -5.03 6.55 -9.17
C PHE A 9 -4.16 6.48 -10.42
N PHE A 10 -4.00 5.30 -11.02
CA PHE A 10 -3.20 5.17 -12.24
C PHE A 10 -3.76 6.00 -13.40
N LEU A 11 -5.08 6.04 -13.58
CA LEU A 11 -5.70 6.88 -14.61
C LEU A 11 -5.56 8.38 -14.35
N ALA A 12 -5.43 8.81 -13.08
CA ALA A 12 -5.21 10.21 -12.75
C ALA A 12 -3.75 10.64 -12.94
N PHE A 13 -2.79 9.76 -12.61
CA PHE A 13 -1.37 10.10 -12.58
C PHE A 13 -0.60 9.65 -13.83
N LEU A 14 -0.86 8.47 -14.39
CA LEU A 14 -0.08 7.98 -15.55
C LEU A 14 -0.23 8.84 -16.82
N PRO A 15 -1.44 9.29 -17.20
CA PRO A 15 -1.57 10.10 -18.42
C PRO A 15 -0.79 11.41 -18.36
N GLN A 16 -0.49 11.93 -17.16
CA GLN A 16 0.32 13.14 -16.99
C GLN A 16 1.79 12.96 -17.43
N PHE A 17 2.26 11.70 -17.49
CA PHE A 17 3.62 11.36 -17.90
C PHE A 17 3.70 10.80 -19.33
N VAL A 18 2.57 10.65 -20.02
CA VAL A 18 2.48 10.12 -21.39
C VAL A 18 2.24 11.27 -22.36
N HIS A 19 2.96 11.28 -23.47
CA HIS A 19 2.77 12.30 -24.51
C HIS A 19 1.71 11.82 -25.51
N PRO A 20 0.50 12.41 -25.52
CA PRO A 20 -0.63 11.93 -26.33
C PRO A 20 -0.41 12.11 -27.85
N GLU A 21 0.40 13.09 -28.24
CA GLU A 21 0.77 13.39 -29.64
C GLU A 21 1.67 12.32 -30.29
N SER A 22 2.19 11.37 -29.50
CA SER A 22 3.06 10.31 -29.99
C SER A 22 2.26 9.06 -30.38
N ALA A 23 2.57 8.46 -31.54
CA ALA A 23 1.91 7.25 -32.04
C ALA A 23 2.05 6.02 -31.11
N SER A 24 2.84 6.12 -30.03
CA SER A 24 3.22 5.02 -29.14
C SER A 24 2.73 5.20 -27.70
N SER A 25 1.66 5.97 -27.48
CA SER A 25 1.10 6.25 -26.14
C SER A 25 0.80 4.97 -25.33
N LEU A 26 0.26 3.91 -25.96
CA LEU A 26 0.03 2.61 -25.32
C LEU A 26 1.32 1.95 -24.81
N VAL A 27 2.42 2.04 -25.57
CA VAL A 27 3.71 1.49 -25.16
C VAL A 27 4.27 2.28 -23.98
N GLN A 28 4.12 3.59 -23.96
CA GLN A 28 4.52 4.42 -22.82
C GLN A 28 3.75 4.01 -21.55
N PHE A 29 2.43 3.81 -21.64
CA PHE A 29 1.63 3.31 -20.52
C PHE A 29 2.12 1.93 -20.03
N ALA A 30 2.41 1.00 -20.95
CA ALA A 30 2.90 -0.32 -20.60
C ALA A 30 4.27 -0.26 -19.90
N VAL A 31 5.20 0.55 -20.41
CA VAL A 31 6.53 0.75 -19.82
C VAL A 31 6.44 1.38 -18.44
N LEU A 32 5.66 2.46 -18.27
CA LEU A 32 5.47 3.08 -16.96
C LEU A 32 4.80 2.13 -15.97
N GLY A 33 3.80 1.36 -16.41
CA GLY A 33 3.15 0.34 -15.58
C GLY A 33 4.14 -0.74 -15.10
N LEU A 34 5.02 -1.22 -15.99
CA LEU A 34 6.06 -2.18 -15.65
C LEU A 34 7.10 -1.59 -14.68
N ILE A 35 7.53 -0.35 -14.89
CA ILE A 35 8.45 0.35 -13.98
C ILE A 35 7.84 0.46 -12.59
N PHE A 36 6.59 0.93 -12.50
CA PHE A 36 5.89 1.05 -11.22
C PHE A 36 5.72 -0.32 -10.53
N SER A 37 5.33 -1.35 -11.28
CA SER A 37 5.16 -2.70 -10.74
C SER A 37 6.49 -3.26 -10.23
N GLY A 38 7.58 -3.06 -10.98
CA GLY A 38 8.93 -3.44 -10.57
C GLY A 38 9.38 -2.73 -9.30
N LEU A 39 9.21 -1.41 -9.22
CA LEU A 39 9.50 -0.62 -8.01
C LEU A 39 8.67 -1.11 -6.81
N SER A 40 7.39 -1.38 -7.01
CA SER A 40 6.51 -1.89 -5.96
C SER A 40 6.96 -3.26 -5.45
N ALA A 41 7.33 -4.17 -6.36
CA ALA A 41 7.84 -5.49 -6.02
C ALA A 41 9.18 -5.41 -5.27
N VAL A 42 10.10 -4.55 -5.73
CA VAL A 42 11.39 -4.31 -5.05
C VAL A 42 11.16 -3.74 -3.65
N TYR A 43 10.33 -2.70 -3.54
CA TYR A 43 10.02 -2.05 -2.27
C TYR A 43 9.39 -3.03 -1.26
N THR A 44 8.35 -3.76 -1.67
CA THR A 44 7.69 -4.74 -0.80
C THR A 44 8.61 -5.90 -0.44
N SER A 45 9.46 -6.37 -1.37
CA SER A 45 10.46 -7.41 -1.09
C SER A 45 11.52 -6.93 -0.11
N LEU A 46 12.05 -5.71 -0.28
CA LEU A 46 13.00 -5.11 0.65
C LEU A 46 12.39 -4.95 2.05
N LEU A 47 11.16 -4.44 2.13
CA LEU A 47 10.44 -4.31 3.39
C LEU A 47 10.22 -5.68 4.06
N ALA A 48 9.79 -6.68 3.28
CA ALA A 48 9.62 -8.04 3.78
C ALA A 48 10.95 -8.64 4.29
N LEU A 49 12.05 -8.44 3.57
CA LEU A 49 13.38 -8.90 3.97
C LEU A 49 13.88 -8.16 5.22
N ALA A 50 13.64 -6.85 5.33
CA ALA A 50 14.03 -6.03 6.48
C ALA A 50 13.28 -6.45 7.75
N ILE A 51 12.02 -6.88 7.64
CA ILE A 51 11.21 -7.31 8.79
C ILE A 51 11.54 -8.76 9.21
N ARG A 52 12.09 -9.60 8.33
CA ARG A 52 12.46 -11.00 8.67
C ARG A 52 13.37 -11.14 9.91
N PRO A 53 14.50 -10.43 10.05
CA PRO A 53 15.33 -10.53 11.25
C PRO A 53 14.61 -10.02 12.50
N LEU A 54 13.84 -8.93 12.39
CA LEU A 54 13.02 -8.41 13.48
C LEU A 54 11.99 -9.45 13.97
N SER A 55 11.37 -10.16 13.02
CA SER A 55 10.42 -11.23 13.34
C SER A 55 11.05 -12.40 14.11
N ARG A 56 12.34 -12.69 13.91
CA ARG A 56 13.06 -13.74 14.64
C ARG A 56 13.33 -13.34 16.09
N GLY A 57 13.69 -12.08 16.35
CA GLY A 57 13.82 -11.56 17.73
C GLY A 57 12.47 -11.45 18.46
N VAL A 58 11.40 -11.14 17.72
CA VAL A 58 10.03 -11.00 18.25
C VAL A 58 9.39 -12.35 18.60
N LYS A 59 9.84 -13.47 18.03
CA LYS A 59 9.31 -14.82 18.37
C LYS A 59 9.45 -15.16 19.87
N GLY A 60 10.42 -14.58 20.59
CA GLY A 60 10.52 -14.71 22.05
C GLY A 60 9.51 -13.86 22.82
N LEU A 61 8.97 -12.79 22.22
CA LEU A 61 7.99 -11.88 22.82
C LEU A 61 6.57 -12.31 22.45
N SER A 62 6.08 -13.45 22.96
CA SER A 62 4.67 -13.85 22.81
C SER A 62 3.68 -12.75 23.27
N ARG A 63 4.12 -11.86 24.16
CA ARG A 63 3.39 -10.64 24.55
C ARG A 63 3.22 -9.67 23.39
N LEU A 64 4.23 -9.41 22.56
CA LEU A 64 4.12 -8.43 21.46
C LEU A 64 3.06 -8.83 20.43
N ARG A 65 2.98 -10.13 20.10
CA ARG A 65 1.92 -10.67 19.22
C ARG A 65 0.51 -10.52 19.81
N ARG A 66 0.40 -10.55 21.16
CA ARG A 66 -0.87 -10.30 21.87
C ARG A 66 -1.19 -8.80 21.95
N TRP A 67 -0.19 -7.93 21.88
CA TRP A 67 -0.34 -6.47 21.86
C TRP A 67 -0.69 -5.93 20.47
N GLU A 68 -0.19 -6.54 19.39
CA GLU A 68 -0.53 -6.17 18.01
C GLU A 68 -2.05 -6.12 17.79
N GLY A 69 -2.76 -7.20 18.15
CA GLY A 69 -4.22 -7.25 18.05
C GLY A 69 -4.93 -6.25 18.95
N LYS A 70 -4.39 -5.95 20.15
CA LYS A 70 -4.95 -4.93 21.03
C LYS A 70 -4.77 -3.53 20.46
N ILE A 71 -3.58 -3.19 19.96
CA ILE A 71 -3.29 -1.88 19.37
C ILE A 71 -4.20 -1.62 18.19
N ILE A 72 -4.31 -2.58 17.27
CA ILE A 72 -5.19 -2.46 16.09
C ILE A 72 -6.65 -2.31 16.53
N GLY A 73 -7.12 -3.13 17.48
CA GLY A 73 -8.49 -3.04 18.01
C GLY A 73 -8.79 -1.73 18.71
N THR A 74 -7.86 -1.20 19.52
CA THR A 74 -7.99 0.11 20.16
C THR A 74 -7.98 1.24 19.13
N LEU A 75 -7.15 1.15 18.09
CA LEU A 75 -7.10 2.12 17.00
C LEU A 75 -8.45 2.18 16.26
N PHE A 76 -9.01 1.02 15.91
CA PHE A 76 -10.34 0.95 15.28
C PHE A 76 -11.46 1.44 16.19
N MET A 77 -11.44 1.11 17.49
CA MET A 77 -12.40 1.67 18.45
C MET A 77 -12.29 3.21 18.54
N GLY A 78 -11.07 3.75 18.59
CA GLY A 78 -10.84 5.19 18.60
C GLY A 78 -11.34 5.87 17.32
N LEU A 79 -11.10 5.27 16.15
CA LEU A 79 -11.63 5.77 14.88
C LEU A 79 -13.16 5.69 14.83
N GLY A 80 -13.76 4.59 15.30
CA GLY A 80 -15.22 4.44 15.38
C GLY A 80 -15.87 5.47 16.31
N LEU A 81 -15.25 5.74 17.46
CA LEU A 81 -15.65 6.82 18.37
C LEU A 81 -15.53 8.19 17.70
N ASN A 82 -14.42 8.45 17.00
CA ASN A 82 -14.22 9.71 16.30
C ASN A 82 -15.30 9.93 15.23
N VAL A 83 -15.62 8.92 14.42
CA VAL A 83 -16.70 8.99 13.44
C VAL A 83 -18.07 9.18 14.10
N ALA A 84 -18.37 8.46 15.18
CA ALA A 84 -19.64 8.60 15.90
C ALA A 84 -19.82 10.00 16.52
N LEU A 85 -18.72 10.62 16.96
CA LEU A 85 -18.72 11.99 17.48
C LEU A 85 -18.73 13.04 16.35
N GLN A 86 -18.12 12.72 15.20
CA GLN A 86 -18.07 13.60 14.02
C GLN A 86 -19.39 13.56 13.22
N GLN A 87 -20.27 12.59 13.47
CA GLN A 87 -21.66 12.56 13.00
C GLN A 87 -22.62 13.43 13.84
N ARG A 88 -22.11 14.33 14.69
CA ARG A 88 -22.90 15.40 15.32
C ARG A 88 -22.62 16.76 14.69
#